data_AF-A0A2K3LUI5-F1
#
_entry.id   AF-A0A2K3LUI5-F1
#
_cell.length_a   1.000
_cell.length_b   1.000
_cell.length_c   1.000
_cell.angle_alpha   90.00
_cell.angle_beta   90.00
_cell.angle_gamma   90.00
#
_symmetry.space_group_name_H-M   'P 1'
#
loop_
_entity.id
_entity.type
_entity.pdbx_description
1 polymer ?
#
loop_
_entity_poly.entity_id
_entity_poly.type
_entity_poly.pdbx_seq_one_letter_code
_entity_poly.pdbx_strand_id
1 'polypeptide(L)'
;FSGGLALKRKENGRRVYCSVQSSSGSGSGPPPAWPGRAIPELAKKTWEGPKPISIVGCTGSIGTQTLDIVAENPEKFRVVALAAGSNITLLVDQVKRFKPQLVAVRNESLIAELQEALKDVEQKPEIIPGEQGIIEVARHPDAVTVVTGIVGCAGLKPTVAAIEAGKDIALANKETLIAGGPFVLPLARKHNVKILPADSEHSAIFQ
;
A
#
# COMPACT_ATOMS: atom_id res chain seq x y z
N PHE A 1 -11.85 -43.04 -1.60
CA PHE A 1 -11.46 -43.34 -2.99
C PHE A 1 -9.98 -43.09 -3.13
N SER A 2 -9.23 -44.17 -3.29
CA SER A 2 -7.78 -44.20 -3.51
C SER A 2 -7.47 -43.69 -4.91
N GLY A 3 -6.66 -42.63 -5.04
CA GLY A 3 -6.31 -42.07 -6.34
C GLY A 3 -4.95 -41.38 -6.29
N GLY A 4 -3.89 -42.16 -6.43
CA GLY A 4 -2.53 -41.65 -6.63
C GLY A 4 -2.27 -41.34 -8.10
N LEU A 5 -1.89 -40.11 -8.41
CA LEU A 5 -1.37 -39.75 -9.73
C LEU A 5 0.13 -40.06 -9.80
N ALA A 6 0.51 -41.00 -10.67
CA ALA A 6 1.89 -41.34 -10.96
C ALA A 6 2.31 -40.70 -12.30
N LEU A 7 3.14 -39.66 -12.24
CA LEU A 7 3.85 -39.12 -13.41
C LEU A 7 5.22 -39.81 -13.52
N LYS A 8 5.40 -40.60 -14.58
CA LYS A 8 6.67 -41.27 -14.91
C LYS A 8 7.41 -40.41 -15.96
N ARG A 9 8.54 -39.81 -15.58
CA ARG A 9 9.58 -39.39 -16.51
C ARG A 9 10.91 -39.97 -16.03
N LYS A 10 11.62 -40.63 -16.94
CA LYS A 10 12.82 -41.43 -16.65
C LYS A 10 14.01 -40.71 -17.26
N GLU A 11 14.88 -40.17 -16.44
CA GLU A 11 16.32 -40.07 -16.75
C GLU A 11 17.12 -39.71 -15.49
N ASN A 12 18.15 -40.53 -15.24
CA ASN A 12 19.30 -40.37 -14.33
C ASN A 12 19.10 -39.61 -13.01
N GLY A 13 18.98 -40.34 -11.90
CA GLY A 13 19.16 -39.75 -10.57
C GLY A 13 18.87 -40.73 -9.45
N ARG A 14 19.79 -40.85 -8.49
CA ARG A 14 19.61 -41.60 -7.22
C ARG A 14 18.23 -41.31 -6.63
N ARG A 15 17.42 -42.36 -6.46
CA ARG A 15 16.14 -42.29 -5.76
C ARG A 15 16.38 -42.11 -4.26
N VAL A 16 16.25 -40.89 -3.77
CA VAL A 16 16.12 -40.62 -2.35
C VAL A 16 14.65 -40.80 -1.99
N TYR A 17 14.34 -41.87 -1.24
CA TYR A 17 13.02 -42.04 -0.63
C TYR A 17 13.00 -41.22 0.66
N CYS A 18 12.21 -40.14 0.68
CA CYS A 18 11.91 -39.44 1.92
C CYS A 18 10.54 -39.95 2.40
N SER A 19 10.55 -40.95 3.28
CA SER A 19 9.34 -41.36 4.00
C SER A 19 9.10 -40.39 5.14
N VAL A 20 8.00 -39.63 5.07
CA VAL A 20 7.49 -38.89 6.22
C VAL A 20 6.93 -39.92 7.20
N GLN A 21 7.75 -40.29 8.19
CA GLN A 21 7.26 -40.99 9.37
C GLN A 21 6.42 -39.98 10.16
N SER A 22 5.12 -40.27 10.30
CA SER A 22 4.26 -39.61 11.28
C SER A 22 4.69 -40.05 12.67
N SER A 23 5.72 -39.43 13.22
CA SER A 23 6.03 -39.53 14.64
C SER A 23 5.03 -38.67 15.40
N SER A 24 4.22 -39.32 16.24
CA SER A 24 3.38 -38.73 17.25
C SER A 24 4.25 -38.06 18.33
N GLY A 25 4.84 -36.92 17.99
CA GLY A 25 5.67 -36.10 18.85
C GLY A 25 5.10 -34.70 18.95
N SER A 26 4.83 -34.26 20.18
CA SER A 26 4.46 -32.90 20.54
C SER A 26 5.53 -31.91 20.08
N GLY A 27 5.35 -31.31 18.91
CA GLY A 27 6.22 -30.28 18.36
C GLY A 27 5.39 -29.39 17.45
N SER A 28 5.19 -28.14 17.84
CA SER A 28 4.54 -27.13 17.02
C SER A 28 5.26 -27.02 15.67
N GLY A 29 4.54 -27.24 14.57
CA GLY A 29 5.06 -27.01 13.23
C GLY A 29 5.55 -25.57 13.03
N PRO A 30 6.28 -25.30 11.93
CA PRO A 30 6.74 -23.95 11.64
C PRO A 30 5.55 -22.98 11.64
N PRO A 31 5.67 -21.79 12.25
CA PRO A 31 4.58 -20.84 12.26
C PRO A 31 4.18 -20.52 10.81
N PRO A 32 2.90 -20.26 10.55
CA PRO A 32 2.45 -19.86 9.22
C PRO A 32 3.26 -18.63 8.76
N ALA A 33 3.54 -18.55 7.46
CA ALA A 33 4.24 -17.42 6.84
C ALA A 33 3.53 -16.07 7.07
N TRP A 34 2.29 -16.11 7.57
CA TRP A 34 1.47 -14.95 7.90
C TRP A 34 0.87 -15.08 9.33
N PRO A 35 1.05 -14.09 10.22
CA PRO A 35 0.58 -14.16 11.60
C PRO A 35 -0.93 -13.85 11.78
N GLY A 36 -1.68 -13.58 10.71
CA GLY A 36 -3.08 -13.16 10.79
C GLY A 36 -4.07 -14.19 10.27
N ARG A 37 -4.78 -14.88 11.17
CA ARG A 37 -6.11 -15.42 10.83
C ARG A 37 -7.01 -14.23 10.51
N ALA A 38 -7.84 -14.29 9.47
CA ALA A 38 -8.86 -13.27 9.25
C ALA A 38 -9.86 -13.30 10.44
N ILE A 39 -9.61 -12.47 11.45
CA ILE A 39 -10.48 -12.32 12.62
C ILE A 39 -11.50 -11.22 12.27
N PRO A 40 -12.82 -11.47 12.40
CA PRO A 40 -13.83 -10.42 12.31
C PRO A 40 -13.55 -9.33 13.34
N GLU A 41 -13.61 -8.11 12.85
CA GLU A 41 -12.98 -6.88 13.34
C GLU A 41 -13.47 -6.34 14.70
N LEU A 42 -12.55 -5.85 15.55
CA LEU A 42 -12.89 -5.26 16.87
C LEU A 42 -13.05 -3.73 16.87
N ALA A 43 -12.62 -2.99 15.83
CA ALA A 43 -12.87 -1.55 15.71
C ALA A 43 -12.83 -1.07 14.25
N LYS A 44 -13.99 -0.72 13.69
CA LYS A 44 -14.08 -0.05 12.39
C LYS A 44 -13.83 1.45 12.60
N LYS A 45 -12.87 2.02 11.87
CA LYS A 45 -12.77 3.48 11.73
C LYS A 45 -14.03 3.97 11.04
N THR A 46 -14.63 5.04 11.54
CA THR A 46 -15.81 5.68 10.96
C THR A 46 -15.43 6.99 10.30
N TRP A 47 -16.15 7.34 9.24
CA TRP A 47 -16.02 8.60 8.52
C TRP A 47 -17.38 8.94 7.92
N GLU A 48 -17.67 10.23 7.78
CA GLU A 48 -18.88 10.71 7.13
C GLU A 48 -18.66 10.81 5.62
N GLY A 49 -19.56 10.24 4.82
CA GLY A 49 -19.49 10.27 3.36
C GLY A 49 -18.44 9.34 2.72
N PRO A 50 -17.90 9.68 1.54
CA PRO A 50 -16.90 8.87 0.85
C PRO A 50 -15.62 8.72 1.66
N LYS A 51 -15.05 7.52 1.69
CA LYS A 51 -13.84 7.18 2.44
C LYS A 51 -12.66 8.06 2.02
N PRO A 52 -12.08 8.87 2.93
CA PRO A 52 -10.96 9.73 2.59
C PRO A 52 -9.64 8.95 2.52
N ILE A 53 -8.96 9.05 1.38
CA ILE A 53 -7.71 8.34 1.13
C ILE A 53 -6.58 9.28 0.68
N SER A 54 -5.36 8.95 1.08
CA SER A 54 -4.14 9.53 0.52
C SER A 54 -3.46 8.53 -0.40
N ILE A 55 -2.83 9.01 -1.47
CA ILE A 55 -2.13 8.15 -2.43
C ILE A 55 -0.68 8.62 -2.58
N VAL A 56 0.23 7.77 -2.14
CA VAL A 56 1.66 8.00 -2.21
C VAL A 56 2.21 7.29 -3.44
N GLY A 57 2.71 8.03 -4.43
CA GLY A 57 3.08 7.48 -5.74
C GLY A 57 1.92 7.46 -6.75
N CYS A 58 1.10 8.52 -6.76
CA CYS A 58 -0.13 8.62 -7.56
C CYS A 58 0.09 8.58 -9.09
N THR A 59 1.26 8.97 -9.58
CA THR A 59 1.62 8.94 -11.01
C THR A 59 2.24 7.61 -11.45
N GLY A 60 2.42 6.66 -10.54
CA GLY A 60 2.88 5.30 -10.86
C GLY A 60 1.71 4.37 -11.16
N SER A 61 2.02 3.15 -11.63
CA SER A 61 1.02 2.15 -12.06
C SER A 61 -0.07 1.89 -11.00
N ILE A 62 0.32 1.65 -9.75
CA ILE A 62 -0.63 1.45 -8.65
C ILE A 62 -1.45 2.71 -8.38
N GLY A 63 -0.80 3.88 -8.41
CA GLY A 63 -1.44 5.16 -8.15
C GLY A 63 -2.51 5.50 -9.18
N THR A 64 -2.20 5.32 -10.48
CA THR A 64 -3.15 5.58 -11.57
C THR A 64 -4.32 4.61 -11.52
N GLN A 65 -4.06 3.31 -11.33
CA GLN A 65 -5.11 2.30 -11.19
C GLN A 65 -6.02 2.58 -9.98
N THR A 66 -5.43 3.02 -8.85
CA THR A 66 -6.21 3.42 -7.67
C THR A 66 -7.12 4.60 -7.99
N LEU A 67 -6.60 5.60 -8.70
CA LEU A 67 -7.37 6.78 -9.09
C LEU A 67 -8.47 6.46 -10.11
N ASP A 68 -8.26 5.48 -10.99
CA ASP A 68 -9.31 5.00 -11.90
C ASP A 68 -10.48 4.38 -11.11
N ILE A 69 -10.19 3.53 -10.12
CA ILE A 69 -11.22 2.96 -9.22
C ILE A 69 -11.96 4.05 -8.44
N VAL A 70 -11.24 5.06 -7.95
CA VAL A 70 -11.85 6.20 -7.25
C VAL A 70 -12.78 6.97 -8.18
N ALA A 71 -12.39 7.18 -9.44
CA ALA A 71 -13.21 7.87 -10.39
C ALA A 71 -14.47 7.09 -10.82
N GLU A 72 -14.40 5.76 -10.81
CA GLU A 72 -15.56 4.89 -11.03
C GLU A 72 -16.49 4.80 -9.81
N ASN A 73 -16.01 5.16 -8.62
CA ASN A 73 -16.74 5.05 -7.35
C ASN A 73 -16.63 6.32 -6.48
N PRO A 74 -17.03 7.51 -6.99
CA PRO A 74 -16.88 8.78 -6.28
C PRO A 74 -17.72 8.88 -5.00
N GLU A 75 -18.78 8.07 -4.87
CA GLU A 75 -19.60 7.96 -3.67
C GLU A 75 -18.93 7.17 -2.55
N LYS A 76 -17.93 6.33 -2.88
CA LYS A 76 -17.22 5.48 -1.92
C LYS A 76 -15.89 6.04 -1.49
N PHE A 77 -15.20 6.79 -2.34
CA PHE A 77 -13.85 7.28 -2.07
C PHE A 77 -13.68 8.75 -2.38
N ARG A 78 -12.89 9.43 -1.55
CA ARG A 78 -12.47 10.82 -1.74
C ARG A 78 -10.95 10.91 -1.60
N VAL A 79 -10.27 11.49 -2.58
CA VAL A 79 -8.83 11.75 -2.50
C VAL A 79 -8.60 13.02 -1.68
N VAL A 80 -7.86 12.91 -0.58
CA VAL A 80 -7.52 14.08 0.24
C VAL A 80 -6.09 14.57 0.01
N ALA A 81 -5.16 13.67 -0.35
CA ALA A 81 -3.79 14.05 -0.61
C ALA A 81 -3.11 13.15 -1.67
N LEU A 82 -2.23 13.74 -2.49
CA LEU A 82 -1.50 13.07 -3.57
C LEU A 82 0.00 13.35 -3.48
N ALA A 83 0.83 12.32 -3.64
CA ALA A 83 2.28 12.47 -3.74
C ALA A 83 2.81 11.85 -5.03
N ALA A 84 3.69 12.56 -5.73
CA ALA A 84 4.32 12.12 -6.97
C ALA A 84 5.85 12.25 -6.93
N GLY A 85 6.51 11.55 -7.86
CA GLY A 85 7.96 11.63 -8.03
C GLY A 85 8.39 12.85 -8.85
N SER A 86 8.16 12.78 -10.16
CA SER A 86 8.61 13.79 -11.13
C SER A 86 7.68 13.98 -12.33
N ASN A 87 6.57 13.23 -12.45
CA ASN A 87 5.64 13.37 -13.57
C ASN A 87 4.63 14.50 -13.29
N ILE A 88 5.02 15.74 -13.56
CA ILE A 88 4.20 16.93 -13.27
C ILE A 88 2.95 16.99 -14.13
N THR A 89 3.06 16.69 -15.43
CA THR A 89 1.93 16.72 -16.36
C THR A 89 0.77 15.86 -15.85
N LEU A 90 1.06 14.59 -15.53
CA LEU A 90 0.02 13.69 -15.00
C LEU A 90 -0.48 14.13 -13.62
N LEU A 91 0.41 14.61 -12.75
CA LEU A 91 0.02 15.12 -11.45
C LEU A 91 -0.97 16.29 -11.57
N VAL A 92 -0.73 17.24 -12.47
CA VAL A 92 -1.62 18.39 -12.71
C VAL A 92 -3.02 17.92 -13.12
N ASP A 93 -3.10 16.94 -14.02
CA ASP A 93 -4.39 16.36 -14.45
C ASP A 93 -5.12 15.69 -13.28
N GLN A 94 -4.38 14.94 -12.46
CA GLN A 94 -4.92 14.31 -11.26
C GLN A 94 -5.42 15.35 -10.25
N VAL A 95 -4.67 16.44 -10.03
CA VAL A 95 -5.09 17.53 -9.12
C VAL A 95 -6.36 18.21 -9.61
N LYS A 96 -6.44 18.53 -10.91
CA LYS A 96 -7.65 19.14 -11.51
C LYS A 96 -8.88 18.23 -11.38
N ARG A 97 -8.71 16.93 -11.55
CA ARG A 97 -9.79 15.93 -11.50
C ARG A 97 -10.26 15.66 -10.07
N PHE A 98 -9.34 15.41 -9.15
CA PHE A 98 -9.67 14.90 -7.80
C PHE A 98 -9.68 15.97 -6.71
N LYS A 99 -9.15 17.17 -7.00
CA LYS A 99 -9.14 18.33 -6.10
C LYS A 99 -8.66 17.99 -4.67
N PRO A 100 -7.47 17.37 -4.52
CA PRO A 100 -6.93 17.06 -3.20
C PRO A 100 -6.65 18.35 -2.41
N GLN A 101 -6.59 18.24 -1.09
CA GLN A 101 -6.21 19.34 -0.20
C GLN A 101 -4.69 19.54 -0.16
N LEU A 102 -3.93 18.45 -0.28
CA LEU A 102 -2.47 18.45 -0.21
C LEU A 102 -1.84 17.72 -1.39
N VAL A 103 -0.78 18.29 -1.96
CA VAL A 103 0.03 17.70 -3.02
C VAL A 103 1.51 17.76 -2.65
N ALA A 104 2.24 16.67 -2.91
CA ALA A 104 3.68 16.66 -2.75
C ALA A 104 4.41 16.15 -3.99
N VAL A 105 5.57 16.75 -4.27
CA VAL A 105 6.47 16.33 -5.34
C VAL A 105 7.84 16.10 -4.75
N ARG A 106 8.38 14.89 -4.93
CA ARG A 106 9.70 14.53 -4.42
C ARG A 106 10.81 15.38 -5.05
N ASN A 107 10.73 15.65 -6.36
CA ASN A 107 11.71 16.49 -7.03
C ASN A 107 11.39 17.98 -6.84
N GLU A 108 12.13 18.63 -5.95
CA GLU A 108 11.94 20.04 -5.60
C GLU A 108 12.16 21.00 -6.78
N SER A 109 13.00 20.62 -7.76
CA SER A 109 13.26 21.48 -8.93
C SER A 109 12.03 21.67 -9.82
N LEU A 110 11.00 20.85 -9.67
CA LEU A 110 9.78 20.87 -10.48
C LEU A 110 8.62 21.62 -9.82
N ILE A 111 8.84 22.20 -8.64
CA ILE A 111 7.78 22.86 -7.86
C ILE A 111 7.29 24.13 -8.56
N ALA A 112 8.20 24.91 -9.14
CA ALA A 112 7.83 26.11 -9.90
C ALA A 112 6.95 25.77 -11.11
N GLU A 113 7.28 24.67 -11.82
CA GLU A 113 6.50 24.16 -12.94
C GLU A 113 5.10 23.74 -12.50
N LEU A 114 4.99 23.00 -11.38
CA LEU A 114 3.71 22.59 -10.82
C LEU A 114 2.85 23.79 -10.40
N GLN A 115 3.44 24.78 -9.74
CA GLN A 115 2.74 25.97 -9.28
C GLN A 115 2.20 26.80 -10.45
N GLU A 116 2.98 26.97 -11.51
CA GLU A 116 2.51 27.68 -12.71
C GLU A 116 1.40 26.91 -13.41
N ALA A 117 1.52 25.59 -13.55
CA ALA A 117 0.50 24.75 -14.18
C ALA A 117 -0.84 24.69 -13.40
N LEU A 118 -0.81 24.98 -12.09
CA LEU A 118 -1.98 25.02 -11.21
C LEU A 118 -2.50 26.44 -10.93
N LYS A 119 -1.94 27.47 -11.58
CA LYS A 119 -2.27 28.88 -11.31
C LYS A 119 -3.73 29.22 -11.52
N ASP A 120 -4.36 28.60 -12.52
CA ASP A 120 -5.76 28.86 -12.93
C ASP A 120 -6.76 27.88 -12.29
N VAL A 121 -6.31 27.00 -11.39
CA VAL A 121 -7.21 26.07 -10.70
C VAL A 121 -7.92 26.80 -9.56
N GLU A 122 -9.25 26.71 -9.50
CA GLU A 122 -10.08 27.35 -8.48
C GLU A 122 -9.74 26.88 -7.05
N GLN A 123 -9.54 25.57 -6.88
CA GLN A 123 -9.19 24.94 -5.61
C GLN A 123 -7.72 24.53 -5.63
N LYS A 124 -6.86 25.41 -5.12
CA LYS A 124 -5.42 25.14 -5.06
C LYS A 124 -5.11 24.27 -3.85
N PRO A 125 -4.44 23.12 -4.06
CA PRO A 125 -3.92 22.34 -2.94
C PRO A 125 -2.77 23.09 -2.27
N GLU A 126 -2.52 22.77 -1.01
CA GLU A 126 -1.23 23.02 -0.39
C GLU A 126 -0.17 22.18 -1.12
N ILE A 127 0.99 22.78 -1.44
CA ILE A 127 2.08 22.09 -2.15
C ILE A 127 3.29 22.01 -1.22
N ILE A 128 3.70 20.80 -0.85
CA ILE A 128 4.88 20.58 0.00
C ILE A 128 5.97 19.86 -0.81
N PRO A 129 7.16 20.45 -0.97
CA PRO A 129 8.24 19.87 -1.75
C PRO A 129 8.97 18.76 -0.99
N GLY A 130 9.69 17.94 -1.76
CA GLY A 130 10.69 17.03 -1.24
C GLY A 130 10.13 15.83 -0.49
N GLU A 131 11.03 15.12 0.21
CA GLU A 131 10.68 13.92 0.96
C GLU A 131 9.71 14.21 2.11
N GLN A 132 9.82 15.40 2.73
CA GLN A 132 8.91 15.82 3.79
C GLN A 132 7.46 15.89 3.30
N GLY A 133 7.21 16.43 2.09
CA GLY A 133 5.86 16.45 1.53
C GLY A 133 5.27 15.06 1.33
N ILE A 134 6.09 14.08 0.95
CA ILE A 134 5.64 12.68 0.81
C ILE A 134 5.18 12.12 2.17
N ILE A 135 5.89 12.46 3.25
CA ILE A 135 5.53 12.09 4.62
C ILE A 135 4.22 12.78 5.04
N GLU A 136 4.06 14.09 4.76
CA GLU A 136 2.83 14.82 5.07
C GLU A 136 1.60 14.24 4.37
N VAL A 137 1.73 13.88 3.09
CA VAL A 137 0.66 13.20 2.34
C VAL A 137 0.26 11.88 3.01
N ALA A 138 1.24 11.11 3.48
CA ALA A 138 1.00 9.83 4.14
C ALA A 138 0.34 9.99 5.53
N ARG A 139 0.63 11.07 6.26
CA ARG A 139 0.03 11.32 7.59
C ARG A 139 -1.12 12.32 7.59
N HIS A 140 -1.64 12.69 6.43
CA HIS A 140 -2.67 13.72 6.28
C HIS A 140 -3.84 13.51 7.27
N PRO A 141 -4.27 14.54 8.02
CA PRO A 141 -5.23 14.39 9.11
C PRO A 141 -6.55 13.77 8.67
N ASP A 142 -7.08 14.19 7.52
CA ASP A 142 -8.36 13.69 6.99
C ASP A 142 -8.30 12.27 6.42
N ALA A 143 -7.12 11.75 6.07
CA ALA A 143 -7.03 10.42 5.47
C ALA A 143 -7.34 9.35 6.53
N VAL A 144 -8.08 8.30 6.16
CA VAL A 144 -8.22 7.10 7.02
C VAL A 144 -7.40 5.93 6.50
N THR A 145 -7.06 5.95 5.21
CA THR A 145 -6.26 4.93 4.55
C THR A 145 -5.25 5.59 3.61
N VAL A 146 -4.05 5.02 3.55
CA VAL A 146 -2.95 5.45 2.69
C VAL A 146 -2.64 4.33 1.71
N VAL A 147 -2.70 4.63 0.42
CA VAL A 147 -2.27 3.72 -0.65
C VAL A 147 -0.80 3.99 -0.95
N THR A 148 0.06 2.99 -0.77
CA THR A 148 1.50 3.12 -0.99
C THR A 148 1.89 2.51 -2.34
N GLY A 149 1.97 3.35 -3.37
CA GLY A 149 2.40 3.01 -4.74
C GLY A 149 3.83 3.45 -5.09
N ILE A 150 4.61 3.96 -4.13
CA ILE A 150 6.05 4.22 -4.32
C ILE A 150 6.82 2.89 -4.38
N VAL A 151 7.81 2.81 -5.25
CA VAL A 151 8.70 1.65 -5.42
C VAL A 151 9.89 1.65 -4.45
N GLY A 152 10.34 0.45 -4.03
CA GLY A 152 11.55 0.27 -3.24
C GLY A 152 11.48 0.82 -1.81
N CYS A 153 12.63 1.04 -1.17
CA CYS A 153 12.71 1.44 0.24
C CYS A 153 12.23 2.87 0.53
N ALA A 154 12.00 3.68 -0.51
CA ALA A 154 11.48 5.05 -0.36
C ALA A 154 10.07 5.09 0.27
N GLY A 155 9.33 3.97 0.21
CA GLY A 155 8.04 3.82 0.88
C GLY A 155 8.12 3.67 2.40
N LEU A 156 9.30 3.40 2.98
CA LEU A 156 9.40 3.06 4.41
C LEU A 156 9.05 4.23 5.34
N LYS A 157 9.70 5.39 5.17
CA LYS A 157 9.42 6.59 5.99
C LYS A 157 7.94 7.04 5.92
N PRO A 158 7.31 7.19 4.74
CA PRO A 158 5.89 7.55 4.68
C PRO A 158 4.99 6.46 5.28
N THR A 159 5.34 5.17 5.15
CA THR A 159 4.58 4.09 5.80
C THR A 159 4.65 4.18 7.32
N VAL A 160 5.84 4.42 7.88
CA VAL A 160 6.02 4.61 9.33
C VAL A 160 5.19 5.79 9.82
N ALA A 161 5.26 6.94 9.14
CA ALA A 161 4.50 8.13 9.52
C ALA A 161 2.98 7.92 9.45
N ALA A 162 2.50 7.21 8.43
CA ALA A 162 1.09 6.84 8.30
C ALA A 162 0.64 5.93 9.46
N ILE A 163 1.47 4.96 9.86
CA ILE A 163 1.18 4.07 10.99
C ILE A 163 1.13 4.88 12.30
N GLU A 164 2.10 5.75 12.54
CA GLU A 164 2.15 6.59 13.73
C GLU A 164 0.93 7.51 13.84
N ALA A 165 0.45 8.02 12.69
CA ALA A 165 -0.78 8.80 12.56
C ALA A 165 -2.08 7.95 12.59
N GLY A 166 -1.96 6.64 12.83
CA GLY A 166 -3.10 5.74 12.97
C GLY A 166 -3.86 5.50 11.66
N LYS A 167 -3.21 5.55 10.50
CA LYS A 167 -3.84 5.36 9.19
C LYS A 167 -3.72 3.91 8.73
N ASP A 168 -4.78 3.34 8.17
CA ASP A 168 -4.67 2.00 7.57
C ASP A 168 -3.80 2.06 6.30
N ILE A 169 -3.00 1.03 6.06
CA ILE A 169 -2.05 0.99 4.94
C ILE A 169 -2.58 0.01 3.90
N ALA A 170 -2.86 0.50 2.69
CA ALA A 170 -3.04 -0.33 1.51
C ALA A 170 -1.67 -0.48 0.83
N LEU A 171 -0.99 -1.58 1.16
CA LEU A 171 0.41 -1.80 0.81
C LEU A 171 0.54 -2.52 -0.52
N ALA A 172 0.92 -1.78 -1.57
CA ALA A 172 1.22 -2.36 -2.87
C ALA A 172 2.73 -2.64 -3.07
N ASN A 173 3.59 -2.00 -2.28
CA ASN A 173 5.04 -2.20 -2.33
C ASN A 173 5.47 -3.27 -1.32
N LYS A 174 5.86 -4.45 -1.83
CA LYS A 174 6.39 -5.55 -1.02
C LYS A 174 7.79 -5.29 -0.46
N GLU A 175 8.63 -4.53 -1.16
CA GLU A 175 10.01 -4.22 -0.72
C GLU A 175 10.03 -3.51 0.64
N THR A 176 9.00 -2.70 0.95
CA THR A 176 8.88 -2.03 2.25
C THR A 176 8.79 -3.02 3.41
N LEU A 177 8.03 -4.11 3.27
CA LEU A 177 7.96 -5.15 4.30
C LEU A 177 9.13 -6.13 4.24
N ILE A 178 9.71 -6.37 3.06
CA ILE A 178 10.91 -7.21 2.94
C ILE A 178 12.08 -6.57 3.71
N ALA A 179 12.30 -5.26 3.53
CA ALA A 179 13.40 -4.55 4.17
C ALA A 179 13.08 -4.11 5.62
N GLY A 180 11.84 -3.70 5.87
CA GLY A 180 11.43 -3.06 7.14
C GLY A 180 10.48 -3.88 8.01
N GLY A 181 10.10 -5.09 7.61
CA GLY A 181 9.07 -5.91 8.27
C GLY A 181 9.24 -6.07 9.79
N PRO A 182 10.44 -6.43 10.30
CA PRO A 182 10.68 -6.55 11.74
C PRO A 182 10.43 -5.27 12.55
N PHE A 183 10.45 -4.11 11.92
CA PHE A 183 10.15 -2.82 12.56
C PHE A 183 8.70 -2.37 12.30
N VAL A 184 8.24 -2.47 11.06
CA VAL A 184 6.92 -2.00 10.62
C VAL A 184 5.77 -2.81 11.25
N LEU A 185 5.91 -4.13 11.35
CA LEU A 185 4.84 -4.99 11.86
C LEU A 185 4.57 -4.78 13.36
N PRO A 186 5.58 -4.72 14.25
CA PRO A 186 5.35 -4.34 15.65
C PRO A 186 4.76 -2.94 15.80
N LEU A 187 5.20 -1.99 14.97
CA LEU A 187 4.68 -0.62 14.99
C LEU A 187 3.20 -0.58 14.61
N ALA A 188 2.79 -1.28 13.55
CA ALA A 188 1.40 -1.37 13.14
C ALA A 188 0.51 -1.98 14.24
N ARG A 189 0.99 -3.02 14.93
CA ARG A 189 0.30 -3.60 16.09
C ARG A 189 0.18 -2.60 17.24
N LYS A 190 1.26 -1.88 17.56
CA LYS A 190 1.29 -0.85 18.62
C LYS A 190 0.25 0.25 18.37
N HIS A 191 0.08 0.67 17.12
CA HIS A 191 -0.84 1.74 16.73
C HIS A 191 -2.23 1.24 16.32
N ASN A 192 -2.51 -0.07 16.43
CA ASN A 192 -3.75 -0.70 15.99
C ASN A 192 -4.13 -0.34 14.53
N VAL A 193 -3.11 -0.34 13.66
CA VAL A 193 -3.21 -0.02 12.23
C VAL A 193 -3.24 -1.31 11.43
N LYS A 194 -4.11 -1.36 10.41
CA LYS A 194 -4.16 -2.48 9.48
C LYS A 194 -3.18 -2.28 8.34
N ILE A 195 -2.54 -3.37 7.92
CA ILE A 195 -1.78 -3.44 6.66
C ILE A 195 -2.54 -4.40 5.74
N LEU A 196 -3.12 -3.86 4.69
CA LEU A 196 -3.91 -4.55 3.68
C LEU A 196 -3.03 -4.80 2.45
N PRO A 197 -2.87 -6.06 1.99
CA PRO A 197 -2.11 -6.34 0.78
C PRO A 197 -2.86 -5.81 -0.44
N ALA A 198 -2.19 -5.02 -1.27
CA ALA A 198 -2.70 -4.53 -2.55
C ALA A 198 -1.85 -5.00 -3.76
N ASP A 199 -0.82 -5.81 -3.49
CA ASP A 199 -0.02 -6.44 -4.54
C ASP A 199 -0.78 -7.63 -5.16
N SER A 200 -0.76 -7.73 -6.48
CA SER A 200 -1.41 -8.76 -7.29
C SER A 200 -1.01 -10.20 -6.90
N GLU A 201 0.22 -10.42 -6.44
CA GLU A 201 0.69 -11.74 -5.98
C GLU A 201 0.03 -12.18 -4.67
N HIS A 202 -0.29 -11.23 -3.78
CA HIS A 202 -0.77 -11.50 -2.42
C HIS A 202 -2.28 -11.30 -2.28
N SER A 203 -2.90 -10.50 -3.16
CA SER A 203 -4.34 -10.24 -3.18
C SER A 203 -5.17 -11.51 -3.43
N ALA A 204 -4.61 -12.50 -4.14
CA ALA A 204 -5.24 -13.79 -4.40
C ALA A 204 -5.39 -14.69 -3.16
N ILE A 205 -4.64 -14.41 -2.08
CA ILE A 205 -4.73 -15.16 -0.81
C ILE A 205 -5.73 -14.49 0.16
N PHE A 206 -6.08 -13.23 -0.09
CA PHE A 206 -6.93 -12.41 0.79
C PHE A 206 -8.42 -12.36 0.37
N GLN A 207 -8.73 -12.71 -0.88
CA GLN A 207 -10.10 -12.86 -1.42
C GLN A 207 -10.59 -14.30 -1.25
#